data_AF-A0A9P6EI10-F1
#
_entry.id   AF-A0A9P6EI10-F1
#
_cell.length_a   1.000
_cell.length_b   1.000
_cell.length_c   1.000
_cell.angle_alpha   90.00
_cell.angle_beta   90.00
_cell.angle_gamma   90.00
#
_symmetry.space_group_name_H-M   'P 1'
#
loop_
_entity.id
_entity.type
_entity.pdbx_description
1 polymer ?
#
loop_
_entity_poly.entity_id
_entity_poly.type
_entity_poly.pdbx_seq_one_letter_code
_entity_poly.pdbx_strand_id
1 'polypeptide(L)'
;MAFPRVVGLDTDWTIWQNYLGMEYWGKGSGAAAASEDNIERVDRLVLKDKTNKDMWIKEFADIANIFNDILKNGAKIAIVSRNPNKEMCDRALSLFNANNPNDGDKESSMISLVTYDEIKDESKVEPWRRIHGWSGEDYSEFLMFDDEAAHNSVRIEVGVTFQLARDQKGLYWDLYQEGLNAWRRAKTIIMHNTPTAPKNRKLIGYSGLPQFWIDLIGKGEGIVEPKTPYRWGFAFYIADYIELAKYFCGWNGIWLNDTGDKVCEVWVRDYEAWQSINKIWIPENGGGLIQMNNIHWSYEETGRNQEDRDKIIEGWGVYTPYVLFSRHHWMNGMPVPEPQRWSEMVVYTQVQRALFDVVPLTDDQVKANTASNPRPYPFNHQIKEWNITVPDVTSQEFAARGETDYF
;
A
#
# COMPACT_ATOMS: atom_id res chain seq x y z
N MET A 1 -22.34 -2.59 -7.66
CA MET A 1 -20.91 -2.86 -7.95
C MET A 1 -20.29 -3.53 -6.73
N ALA A 2 -19.11 -4.16 -6.84
CA ALA A 2 -18.43 -4.69 -5.65
C ALA A 2 -18.07 -3.55 -4.67
N PHE A 3 -18.09 -3.87 -3.38
CA PHE A 3 -17.88 -2.92 -2.28
C PHE A 3 -17.10 -3.61 -1.13
N PRO A 4 -16.19 -2.91 -0.42
CA PRO A 4 -15.44 -3.48 0.73
C PRO A 4 -16.36 -3.95 1.85
N ARG A 5 -15.93 -4.91 2.65
CA ARG A 5 -16.69 -5.38 3.83
C ARG A 5 -16.49 -4.46 5.03
N VAL A 6 -15.31 -3.85 5.15
CA VAL A 6 -14.99 -2.88 6.20
C VAL A 6 -14.31 -1.66 5.58
N VAL A 7 -14.80 -0.48 5.94
CA VAL A 7 -14.18 0.80 5.60
C VAL A 7 -13.70 1.47 6.87
N GLY A 8 -12.38 1.61 6.99
CA GLY A 8 -11.69 2.27 8.10
C GLY A 8 -11.44 3.74 7.80
N LEU A 9 -11.72 4.60 8.77
CA LEU A 9 -11.52 6.04 8.69
C LEU A 9 -10.65 6.49 9.88
N ASP A 10 -9.59 7.24 9.60
CA ASP A 10 -8.93 8.01 10.64
C ASP A 10 -9.79 9.20 11.11
N THR A 11 -9.43 9.80 12.24
CA THR A 11 -10.16 10.92 12.84
C THR A 11 -9.61 12.28 12.40
N ASP A 12 -8.50 12.72 13.02
CA ASP A 12 -7.92 14.03 12.79
C ASP A 12 -7.46 14.14 11.35
N TRP A 13 -7.69 15.30 10.72
CA TRP A 13 -7.40 15.58 9.31
C TRP A 13 -7.98 14.61 8.26
N THR A 14 -8.78 13.63 8.67
CA THR A 14 -9.50 12.70 7.79
C THR A 14 -11.01 12.89 7.86
N ILE A 15 -11.62 12.72 9.04
CA ILE A 15 -13.04 13.00 9.28
C ILE A 15 -13.27 14.49 9.60
N TRP A 16 -12.35 15.12 10.33
CA TRP A 16 -12.47 16.55 10.67
C TRP A 16 -11.14 17.29 10.56
N GLN A 17 -11.23 18.61 10.45
CA GLN A 17 -10.08 19.52 10.47
C GLN A 17 -9.56 19.72 11.89
N ASN A 18 -8.25 19.94 12.00
CA ASN A 18 -7.47 20.11 13.23
C ASN A 18 -7.39 18.87 14.12
N TYR A 19 -6.49 18.95 15.11
CA TYR A 19 -6.29 17.92 16.12
C TYR A 19 -7.22 18.10 17.32
N LEU A 20 -7.88 17.02 17.72
CA LEU A 20 -8.64 16.95 18.96
C LEU A 20 -7.75 16.38 20.07
N GLY A 21 -7.55 17.08 21.19
CA GLY A 21 -6.73 16.50 22.25
C GLY A 21 -6.70 17.25 23.57
N MET A 22 -6.51 16.50 24.65
CA MET A 22 -6.50 17.01 26.03
C MET A 22 -5.33 17.94 26.34
N GLU A 23 -4.35 18.07 25.46
CA GLU A 23 -3.25 19.04 25.62
C GLU A 23 -3.78 20.48 25.53
N TYR A 24 -4.72 20.72 24.60
CA TYR A 24 -5.19 22.07 24.28
C TYR A 24 -6.66 22.31 24.66
N TRP A 25 -7.46 21.25 24.70
CA TRP A 25 -8.88 21.29 25.06
C TRP A 25 -9.08 21.16 26.59
N GLY A 26 -10.14 21.78 27.10
CA GLY A 26 -10.51 21.78 28.52
C GLY A 26 -9.52 22.53 29.41
N LYS A 27 -8.82 23.54 28.88
CA LYS A 27 -7.79 24.32 29.63
C LYS A 27 -8.24 25.72 30.04
N GLY A 28 -9.42 26.15 29.60
CA GLY A 28 -9.93 27.46 29.93
C GLY A 28 -10.50 27.56 31.34
N SER A 29 -10.85 28.78 31.75
CA SER A 29 -11.53 29.00 33.02
C SER A 29 -12.90 28.33 33.03
N GLY A 30 -13.19 27.56 34.08
CA GLY A 30 -14.47 26.85 34.22
C GLY A 30 -14.56 25.52 33.50
N ALA A 31 -13.43 24.95 33.06
CA ALA A 31 -13.41 23.64 32.41
C ALA A 31 -13.99 22.54 33.31
N ALA A 32 -14.80 21.67 32.70
CA ALA A 32 -15.25 20.43 33.31
C ALA A 32 -14.04 19.52 33.59
N ALA A 33 -14.16 18.70 34.64
CA ALA A 33 -13.08 17.81 35.07
C ALA A 33 -12.72 16.76 33.99
N ALA A 34 -13.73 16.24 33.30
CA ALA A 34 -13.56 15.38 32.14
C ALA A 34 -13.35 16.25 30.88
N SER A 35 -12.28 16.02 30.13
CA SER A 35 -11.90 16.88 29.01
C SER A 35 -12.95 16.86 27.89
N GLU A 36 -13.53 15.70 27.61
CA GLU A 36 -14.57 15.48 26.61
C GLU A 36 -15.87 16.23 26.91
N ASP A 37 -16.18 16.48 28.19
CA ASP A 37 -17.34 17.27 28.61
C ASP A 37 -17.20 18.76 28.25
N ASN A 38 -16.00 19.19 27.88
CA ASN A 38 -15.75 20.55 27.39
C ASN A 38 -16.04 20.71 25.89
N ILE A 39 -16.36 19.65 25.16
CA ILE A 39 -16.74 19.72 23.74
C ILE A 39 -18.21 20.13 23.63
N GLU A 40 -18.47 21.18 22.83
CA GLU A 40 -19.81 21.60 22.46
C GLU A 40 -19.99 21.68 20.94
N ARG A 41 -21.20 21.39 20.50
CA ARG A 41 -21.61 21.59 19.11
C ARG A 41 -22.06 23.04 18.92
N VAL A 42 -21.40 23.77 18.04
CA VAL A 42 -21.77 25.16 17.73
C VAL A 42 -22.59 25.28 16.45
N ASP A 43 -22.39 24.38 15.48
CA ASP A 43 -23.23 24.25 14.30
C ASP A 43 -23.29 22.79 13.81
N ARG A 44 -23.84 22.55 12.61
CA ARG A 44 -23.98 21.19 12.07
C ARG A 44 -22.63 20.45 11.96
N LEU A 45 -21.57 21.14 11.55
CA LEU A 45 -20.27 20.58 11.19
C LEU A 45 -19.14 21.00 12.14
N VAL A 46 -19.36 21.96 13.04
CA VAL A 46 -18.32 22.54 13.90
C VAL A 46 -18.58 22.20 15.36
N LEU A 47 -17.55 21.66 16.00
CA LEU A 47 -17.45 21.51 17.45
C LEU A 47 -16.37 22.44 17.99
N LYS A 48 -16.59 22.98 19.19
CA LYS A 48 -15.65 23.87 19.88
C LYS A 48 -15.47 23.46 21.33
N ASP A 49 -14.38 23.92 21.91
CA ASP A 49 -14.19 23.90 23.36
C ASP A 49 -15.01 25.03 24.01
N LYS A 50 -15.83 24.68 25.00
CA LYS A 50 -16.65 25.60 25.80
C LYS A 50 -15.83 26.69 26.50
N THR A 51 -14.60 26.36 26.86
CA THR A 51 -13.72 27.14 27.73
C THR A 51 -12.56 27.78 27.00
N ASN A 52 -12.21 27.28 25.81
CA ASN A 52 -11.18 27.83 24.95
C ASN A 52 -11.68 27.99 23.50
N LYS A 53 -12.23 29.15 23.18
CA LYS A 53 -12.91 29.39 21.88
C LYS A 53 -12.00 29.30 20.64
N ASP A 54 -10.69 29.31 20.83
CA ASP A 54 -9.70 29.13 19.77
C ASP A 54 -9.57 27.65 19.34
N MET A 55 -10.01 26.72 20.20
CA MET A 55 -10.01 25.28 19.92
C MET A 55 -11.32 24.87 19.26
N TRP A 56 -11.20 24.29 18.06
CA TRP A 56 -12.31 23.81 17.27
C TRP A 56 -11.90 22.70 16.31
N ILE A 57 -12.85 21.83 15.99
CA ILE A 57 -12.76 20.90 14.88
C ILE A 57 -13.96 21.10 13.96
N LYS A 58 -13.78 20.78 12.67
CA LYS A 58 -14.85 20.87 11.68
C LYS A 58 -14.90 19.61 10.82
N GLU A 59 -16.03 18.92 10.84
CA GLU A 59 -16.32 17.78 9.97
C GLU A 59 -16.16 18.21 8.49
N PHE A 60 -15.46 17.40 7.69
CA PHE A 60 -15.42 17.62 6.25
C PHE A 60 -16.81 17.41 5.64
N ALA A 61 -17.13 18.18 4.58
CA ALA A 61 -18.50 18.34 4.12
C ALA A 61 -19.20 17.04 3.67
N ASP A 62 -18.43 16.06 3.20
CA ASP A 62 -18.96 14.82 2.62
C ASP A 62 -19.01 13.64 3.59
N ILE A 63 -18.48 13.77 4.82
CA ILE A 63 -18.38 12.63 5.76
C ILE A 63 -19.74 11.99 6.03
N ALA A 64 -20.77 12.79 6.35
CA ALA A 64 -22.11 12.25 6.56
C ALA A 64 -22.65 11.46 5.35
N ASN A 65 -22.35 11.90 4.12
CA ASN A 65 -22.74 11.19 2.89
C ASN A 65 -21.92 9.91 2.70
N ILE A 66 -20.64 9.93 3.04
CA ILE A 66 -19.74 8.77 2.97
C ILE A 66 -20.18 7.70 3.97
N PHE A 67 -20.51 8.07 5.22
CA PHE A 67 -21.10 7.16 6.20
C PHE A 67 -22.37 6.50 5.65
N ASN A 68 -23.27 7.28 5.04
CA ASN A 68 -24.48 6.77 4.44
C ASN A 68 -24.18 5.77 3.30
N ASP A 69 -23.24 6.08 2.40
CA ASP A 69 -22.89 5.18 1.28
C ASP A 69 -22.27 3.86 1.77
N ILE A 70 -21.37 3.92 2.75
CA ILE A 70 -20.77 2.71 3.37
C ILE A 70 -21.86 1.79 3.91
N LEU A 71 -22.78 2.33 4.71
CA LEU A 71 -23.87 1.56 5.32
C LEU A 71 -24.87 1.04 4.29
N LYS A 72 -25.21 1.86 3.29
CA LYS A 72 -26.15 1.50 2.21
C LYS A 72 -25.65 0.33 1.37
N ASN A 73 -24.33 0.20 1.22
CA ASN A 73 -23.69 -0.93 0.55
C ASN A 73 -23.42 -2.12 1.49
N GLY A 74 -23.91 -2.07 2.73
CA GLY A 74 -23.82 -3.17 3.70
C GLY A 74 -22.44 -3.38 4.31
N ALA A 75 -21.55 -2.40 4.17
CA ALA A 75 -20.22 -2.44 4.77
C ALA A 75 -20.25 -1.93 6.22
N LYS A 76 -19.28 -2.39 7.01
CA LYS A 76 -19.08 -1.94 8.39
C LYS A 76 -18.12 -0.75 8.41
N ILE A 77 -18.39 0.20 9.30
CA ILE A 77 -17.50 1.35 9.54
C ILE A 77 -16.56 0.99 10.67
N ALA A 78 -15.26 1.23 10.46
CA ALA A 78 -14.24 1.22 11.48
C ALA A 78 -13.69 2.64 11.68
N ILE A 79 -13.51 3.06 12.92
CA ILE A 79 -12.69 4.24 13.25
C ILE A 79 -11.33 3.71 13.69
N VAL A 80 -10.27 4.10 13.00
CA VAL A 80 -8.91 3.59 13.24
C VAL A 80 -7.96 4.77 13.36
N SER A 81 -7.70 5.18 14.61
CA SER A 81 -6.98 6.41 14.92
C SER A 81 -5.89 6.19 15.95
N ARG A 82 -4.80 6.95 15.80
CA ARG A 82 -3.70 7.01 16.78
C ARG A 82 -3.88 8.10 17.83
N ASN A 83 -5.02 8.79 17.83
CA ASN A 83 -5.29 9.80 18.83
C ASN A 83 -5.28 9.18 20.24
N PRO A 84 -4.50 9.71 21.20
CA PRO A 84 -4.41 9.15 22.55
C PRO A 84 -5.65 9.45 23.41
N ASN A 85 -6.57 10.30 22.95
CA ASN A 85 -7.72 10.80 23.70
C ASN A 85 -9.02 10.17 23.17
N LYS A 86 -9.18 8.86 23.38
CA LYS A 86 -10.33 8.09 22.87
C LYS A 86 -11.67 8.71 23.26
N GLU A 87 -11.88 9.03 24.53
CA GLU A 87 -13.14 9.54 25.05
C GLU A 87 -13.55 10.87 24.40
N MET A 88 -12.55 11.70 24.06
CA MET A 88 -12.81 12.94 23.32
C MET A 88 -13.25 12.67 21.88
N CYS A 89 -12.60 11.74 21.18
CA CYS A 89 -12.96 11.36 19.82
C CYS A 89 -14.37 10.74 19.78
N ASP A 90 -14.67 9.84 20.71
CA ASP A 90 -16.01 9.25 20.86
C ASP A 90 -17.05 10.33 21.10
N ARG A 91 -16.71 11.31 21.96
CA ARG A 91 -17.59 12.43 22.24
C ARG A 91 -17.83 13.29 21.00
N ALA A 92 -16.79 13.60 20.21
CA ALA A 92 -16.94 14.31 18.95
C ALA A 92 -17.84 13.55 17.96
N LEU A 93 -17.58 12.26 17.77
CA LEU A 93 -18.39 11.37 16.92
C LEU A 93 -19.83 11.20 17.41
N SER A 94 -20.08 11.38 18.72
CA SER A 94 -21.45 11.38 19.29
C SER A 94 -22.24 12.65 18.96
N LEU A 95 -21.54 13.76 18.66
CA LEU A 95 -22.14 15.06 18.38
C LEU A 95 -22.31 15.32 16.87
N PHE A 96 -21.49 14.67 16.04
CA PHE A 96 -21.68 14.61 14.59
C PHE A 96 -22.74 13.57 14.22
N ASN A 97 -23.47 13.84 13.13
CA ASN A 97 -24.62 13.05 12.71
C ASN A 97 -24.51 12.62 11.24
N ALA A 98 -24.98 11.41 10.94
CA ALA A 98 -25.16 10.90 9.58
C ALA A 98 -26.51 10.19 9.45
N ASN A 99 -27.01 10.06 8.21
CA ASN A 99 -28.24 9.33 7.94
C ASN A 99 -27.97 7.82 7.94
N ASN A 100 -28.77 7.06 8.67
CA ASN A 100 -28.68 5.60 8.70
C ASN A 100 -29.66 4.97 7.69
N PRO A 101 -29.17 4.46 6.55
CA PRO A 101 -30.05 3.86 5.54
C PRO A 101 -30.73 2.57 6.03
N ASN A 102 -30.20 1.94 7.07
CA ASN A 102 -30.77 0.73 7.66
C ASN A 102 -31.93 1.03 8.64
N ASP A 103 -32.16 2.29 8.99
CA ASP A 103 -33.26 2.76 9.84
C ASP A 103 -34.10 3.85 9.11
N GLY A 104 -34.38 3.61 7.83
CA GLY A 104 -35.21 4.51 7.02
C GLY A 104 -34.62 5.91 6.81
N ASP A 105 -33.29 6.01 6.67
CA ASP A 105 -32.53 7.26 6.52
C ASP A 105 -32.67 8.23 7.71
N LYS A 106 -32.99 7.72 8.90
CA LYS A 106 -33.03 8.51 10.13
C LYS A 106 -31.64 9.06 10.49
N GLU A 107 -31.60 10.32 10.92
CA GLU A 107 -30.38 10.94 11.43
C GLU A 107 -29.97 10.30 12.78
N SER A 108 -28.73 9.82 12.84
CA SER A 108 -28.13 9.17 14.01
C SER A 108 -26.73 9.73 14.27
N SER A 109 -26.30 9.69 15.53
CA SER A 109 -24.91 10.05 15.88
C SER A 109 -23.94 9.13 15.15
N MET A 110 -22.84 9.67 14.61
CA MET A 110 -21.88 8.86 13.85
C MET A 110 -21.31 7.71 14.67
N ILE A 111 -21.01 7.93 15.96
CA ILE A 111 -20.50 6.88 16.85
C ILE A 111 -21.42 5.66 16.93
N SER A 112 -22.75 5.88 16.90
CA SER A 112 -23.72 4.77 16.96
C SER A 112 -23.77 3.92 15.69
N LEU A 113 -23.15 4.39 14.60
CA LEU A 113 -23.05 3.71 13.31
C LEU A 113 -21.69 2.98 13.14
N VAL A 114 -20.73 3.25 14.02
CA VAL A 114 -19.40 2.63 14.03
C VAL A 114 -19.52 1.20 14.54
N THR A 115 -18.94 0.25 13.81
CA THR A 115 -18.89 -1.17 14.21
C THR A 115 -17.61 -1.50 14.96
N TYR A 116 -16.48 -0.92 14.53
CA TYR A 116 -15.17 -1.14 15.13
C TYR A 116 -14.58 0.20 15.52
N ASP A 117 -14.35 0.39 16.81
CA ASP A 117 -13.90 1.66 17.39
C ASP A 117 -12.50 1.46 17.98
N GLU A 118 -11.50 1.67 17.13
CA GLU A 118 -10.08 1.39 17.36
C GLU A 118 -9.28 2.69 17.45
N ILE A 119 -9.58 3.49 18.48
CA ILE A 119 -8.88 4.73 18.78
C ILE A 119 -7.87 4.47 19.89
N LYS A 120 -6.59 4.36 19.52
CA LYS A 120 -5.49 4.03 20.43
C LYS A 120 -4.15 4.45 19.83
N ASP A 121 -3.28 5.07 20.63
CA ASP A 121 -1.93 5.40 20.19
C ASP A 121 -1.05 4.14 20.09
N GLU A 122 -1.13 3.48 18.93
CA GLU A 122 -0.31 2.33 18.54
C GLU A 122 -0.16 2.25 17.02
N SER A 123 0.64 1.32 16.50
CA SER A 123 0.70 1.09 15.05
C SER A 123 -0.67 0.72 14.49
N LYS A 124 -1.09 1.37 13.40
CA LYS A 124 -2.39 1.09 12.76
C LYS A 124 -2.52 -0.32 12.18
N VAL A 125 -1.42 -1.06 12.09
CA VAL A 125 -1.44 -2.50 11.75
C VAL A 125 -2.19 -3.32 12.81
N GLU A 126 -2.06 -2.96 14.09
CA GLU A 126 -2.66 -3.72 15.20
C GLU A 126 -4.20 -3.69 15.23
N PRO A 127 -4.86 -2.52 15.09
CA PRO A 127 -6.31 -2.45 14.85
C PRO A 127 -6.79 -3.37 13.73
N TRP A 128 -6.09 -3.39 12.59
CA TRP A 128 -6.49 -4.24 11.47
C TRP A 128 -6.33 -5.73 11.75
N ARG A 129 -5.32 -6.14 12.54
CA ARG A 129 -5.21 -7.53 13.03
C ARG A 129 -6.39 -7.92 13.92
N ARG A 130 -6.84 -7.03 14.80
CA ARG A 130 -8.02 -7.27 15.64
C ARG A 130 -9.31 -7.30 14.83
N ILE A 131 -9.53 -6.32 13.95
CA ILE A 131 -10.70 -6.26 13.07
C ILE A 131 -10.77 -7.51 12.17
N HIS A 132 -9.65 -7.96 11.61
CA HIS A 132 -9.57 -9.24 10.89
C HIS A 132 -10.04 -10.41 11.77
N GLY A 133 -9.50 -10.53 12.99
CA GLY A 133 -9.89 -11.58 13.93
C GLY A 133 -11.37 -11.54 14.34
N TRP A 134 -11.96 -10.35 14.50
CA TRP A 134 -13.37 -10.19 14.88
C TRP A 134 -14.34 -10.35 13.72
N SER A 135 -13.98 -9.87 12.54
CA SER A 135 -14.83 -9.93 11.35
C SER A 135 -14.77 -11.29 10.65
N GLY A 136 -13.62 -11.96 10.70
CA GLY A 136 -13.32 -13.16 9.91
C GLY A 136 -13.14 -12.88 8.41
N GLU A 137 -13.16 -11.61 8.01
CA GLU A 137 -13.01 -11.19 6.62
C GLU A 137 -11.52 -11.08 6.25
N ASP A 138 -11.17 -11.44 5.01
CA ASP A 138 -9.80 -11.29 4.51
C ASP A 138 -9.40 -9.81 4.44
N TYR A 139 -8.12 -9.49 4.64
CA TYR A 139 -7.62 -8.11 4.57
C TYR A 139 -7.91 -7.42 3.23
N SER A 140 -8.03 -8.20 2.15
CA SER A 140 -8.43 -7.67 0.86
C SER A 140 -9.84 -7.12 0.80
N GLU A 141 -10.70 -7.43 1.78
CA GLU A 141 -12.03 -6.87 1.90
C GLU A 141 -12.05 -5.53 2.67
N PHE A 142 -10.88 -5.04 3.08
CA PHE A 142 -10.72 -3.81 3.86
C PHE A 142 -10.18 -2.66 3.00
N LEU A 143 -10.73 -1.47 3.25
CA LEU A 143 -10.28 -0.19 2.70
C LEU A 143 -10.10 0.80 3.85
N MET A 144 -8.99 1.54 3.84
CA MET A 144 -8.65 2.53 4.84
C MET A 144 -8.40 3.89 4.21
N PHE A 145 -8.93 4.95 4.86
CA PHE A 145 -8.62 6.35 4.57
C PHE A 145 -7.91 6.99 5.76
N ASP A 146 -6.85 7.73 5.48
CA ASP A 146 -5.94 8.31 6.48
C ASP A 146 -5.17 9.48 5.85
N ASP A 147 -4.76 10.49 6.61
CA ASP A 147 -3.99 11.63 6.10
C ASP A 147 -2.47 11.48 6.26
N GLU A 148 -2.00 10.57 7.11
CA GLU A 148 -0.58 10.34 7.36
C GLU A 148 -0.03 9.22 6.47
N ALA A 149 1.01 9.54 5.68
CA ALA A 149 1.56 8.60 4.71
C ALA A 149 2.28 7.43 5.39
N ALA A 150 2.76 7.60 6.63
CA ALA A 150 3.33 6.54 7.45
C ALA A 150 2.38 5.35 7.66
N HIS A 151 1.06 5.60 7.68
CA HIS A 151 0.05 4.56 7.87
C HIS A 151 -0.18 3.70 6.65
N ASN A 152 0.46 4.01 5.53
CA ASN A 152 0.56 3.12 4.37
C ASN A 152 1.14 1.74 4.75
N SER A 153 1.86 1.64 5.87
CA SER A 153 2.30 0.36 6.45
C SER A 153 1.18 -0.69 6.55
N VAL A 154 -0.10 -0.31 6.72
CA VAL A 154 -1.22 -1.27 6.73
C VAL A 154 -1.38 -1.99 5.38
N ARG A 155 -1.15 -1.30 4.26
CA ARG A 155 -1.15 -1.87 2.91
C ARG A 155 -0.03 -2.87 2.73
N ILE A 156 1.12 -2.58 3.34
CA ILE A 156 2.34 -3.35 3.22
C ILE A 156 2.29 -4.61 4.10
N GLU A 157 1.97 -4.41 5.37
CA GLU A 157 2.09 -5.43 6.42
C GLU A 157 0.92 -6.39 6.49
N VAL A 158 -0.29 -5.93 6.19
CA VAL A 158 -1.49 -6.77 6.28
C VAL A 158 -2.30 -6.83 4.99
N GLY A 159 -2.05 -5.94 4.02
CA GLY A 159 -2.67 -6.02 2.69
C GLY A 159 -3.99 -5.28 2.56
N VAL A 160 -4.33 -4.44 3.54
CA VAL A 160 -5.48 -3.53 3.49
C VAL A 160 -5.31 -2.55 2.32
N THR A 161 -6.37 -2.23 1.58
CA THR A 161 -6.26 -1.13 0.60
C THR A 161 -6.18 0.19 1.35
N PHE A 162 -5.20 1.04 1.02
CA PHE A 162 -4.96 2.31 1.70
C PHE A 162 -5.13 3.46 0.71
N GLN A 163 -5.81 4.53 1.14
CA GLN A 163 -6.02 5.76 0.37
C GLN A 163 -5.65 6.98 1.21
N LEU A 164 -4.67 7.75 0.74
CA LEU A 164 -4.15 8.92 1.46
C LEU A 164 -5.01 10.19 1.25
N ALA A 165 -5.53 10.76 2.33
CA ALA A 165 -6.20 12.04 2.43
C ALA A 165 -5.19 13.19 2.56
N ARG A 166 -4.59 13.57 1.44
CA ARG A 166 -3.45 14.48 1.43
C ARG A 166 -3.76 15.94 1.75
N ASP A 167 -2.69 16.62 2.14
CA ASP A 167 -2.57 18.08 2.16
C ASP A 167 -3.66 18.75 3.01
N GLN A 168 -4.05 18.07 4.09
CA GLN A 168 -5.04 18.55 5.06
C GLN A 168 -6.41 18.88 4.44
N LYS A 169 -6.71 18.30 3.26
CA LYS A 169 -8.02 18.44 2.59
C LYS A 169 -9.09 17.49 3.15
N GLY A 170 -8.66 16.50 3.94
CA GLY A 170 -9.51 15.48 4.50
C GLY A 170 -10.14 14.56 3.47
N LEU A 171 -11.09 13.77 3.96
CA LEU A 171 -11.89 12.89 3.13
C LEU A 171 -13.06 13.66 2.53
N TYR A 172 -13.09 13.69 1.20
CA TYR A 172 -14.17 14.26 0.38
C TYR A 172 -14.64 13.21 -0.63
N TRP A 173 -15.77 13.48 -1.29
CA TRP A 173 -16.47 12.48 -2.09
C TRP A 173 -15.61 11.86 -3.20
N ASP A 174 -14.87 12.66 -3.96
CA ASP A 174 -14.08 12.13 -5.08
C ASP A 174 -12.93 11.25 -4.58
N LEU A 175 -12.22 11.67 -3.52
CA LEU A 175 -11.17 10.85 -2.89
C LEU A 175 -11.73 9.52 -2.36
N TYR A 176 -12.94 9.56 -1.79
CA TYR A 176 -13.64 8.35 -1.37
C TYR A 176 -13.91 7.39 -2.54
N GLN A 177 -14.38 7.92 -3.68
CA GLN A 177 -14.59 7.12 -4.89
C GLN A 177 -13.27 6.60 -5.49
N GLU A 178 -12.19 7.38 -5.44
CA GLU A 178 -10.84 6.95 -5.82
C GLU A 178 -10.38 5.75 -4.98
N GLY A 179 -10.54 5.81 -3.66
CA GLY A 179 -10.22 4.71 -2.75
C GLY A 179 -11.05 3.44 -3.04
N LEU A 180 -12.36 3.59 -3.31
CA LEU A 180 -13.21 2.47 -3.74
C LEU A 180 -12.73 1.87 -5.06
N ASN A 181 -12.28 2.68 -6.01
CA ASN A 181 -11.78 2.22 -7.29
C ASN A 181 -10.42 1.50 -7.13
N ALA A 182 -9.53 2.02 -6.29
CA ALA A 182 -8.28 1.34 -5.93
C ALA A 182 -8.55 -0.04 -5.31
N TRP A 183 -9.49 -0.11 -4.37
CA TRP A 183 -9.91 -1.36 -3.75
C TRP A 183 -10.50 -2.34 -4.77
N ARG A 184 -11.36 -1.87 -5.69
CA ARG A 184 -11.91 -2.72 -6.76
C ARG A 184 -10.82 -3.29 -7.67
N ARG A 185 -9.81 -2.49 -8.03
CA ARG A 185 -8.67 -2.96 -8.83
C ARG A 185 -7.84 -4.00 -8.07
N ALA A 186 -7.52 -3.73 -6.80
CA ALA A 186 -6.84 -4.70 -5.94
C ALA A 186 -7.63 -5.99 -5.78
N LYS A 187 -8.97 -5.91 -5.75
CA LYS A 187 -9.84 -7.07 -5.66
C LYS A 187 -9.68 -8.05 -6.83
N THR A 188 -9.35 -7.55 -8.02
CA THR A 188 -9.23 -8.38 -9.22
C THR A 188 -7.99 -9.27 -9.25
N ILE A 189 -6.98 -8.97 -8.43
CA ILE A 189 -5.71 -9.70 -8.46
C ILE A 189 -5.60 -10.76 -7.35
N ILE A 190 -6.47 -10.72 -6.32
CA ILE A 190 -6.38 -11.66 -5.19
C ILE A 190 -6.77 -13.05 -5.64
N MET A 191 -5.78 -13.94 -5.60
CA MET A 191 -6.03 -15.36 -5.64
C MET A 191 -6.33 -15.81 -4.21
N HIS A 192 -7.56 -16.28 -3.97
CA HIS A 192 -7.82 -17.05 -2.77
C HIS A 192 -6.84 -18.22 -2.76
N ASN A 193 -6.08 -18.38 -1.67
CA ASN A 193 -5.14 -19.49 -1.44
C ASN A 193 -5.83 -20.82 -1.74
N THR A 194 -5.80 -21.26 -3.00
CA THR A 194 -6.43 -22.49 -3.43
C THR A 194 -5.36 -23.55 -3.29
N PRO A 195 -5.57 -24.62 -2.51
CA PRO A 195 -4.56 -25.66 -2.28
C PRO A 195 -4.10 -26.40 -3.54
N THR A 196 -4.78 -26.21 -4.67
CA THR A 196 -4.41 -26.82 -5.94
C THR A 196 -3.33 -26.02 -6.64
N ALA A 197 -2.30 -26.72 -7.10
CA ALA A 197 -1.25 -26.19 -7.96
C ALA A 197 -1.88 -25.32 -9.07
N PRO A 198 -1.47 -24.04 -9.20
CA PRO A 198 -2.10 -23.13 -10.15
C PRO A 198 -2.01 -23.69 -11.58
N LYS A 199 -3.13 -23.71 -12.31
CA LYS A 199 -3.26 -24.44 -13.58
C LYS A 199 -2.40 -23.87 -14.72
N ASN A 200 -1.90 -22.64 -14.57
CA ASN A 200 -1.16 -21.89 -15.59
C ASN A 200 0.06 -21.16 -14.99
N ARG A 201 0.72 -21.76 -13.99
CA ARG A 201 1.92 -21.19 -13.37
C ARG A 201 3.02 -20.95 -14.43
N LYS A 202 3.65 -19.77 -14.44
CA LYS A 202 4.74 -19.44 -15.39
C LYS A 202 5.95 -18.89 -14.66
N LEU A 203 7.13 -19.41 -15.02
CA LEU A 203 8.41 -18.86 -14.57
C LEU A 203 8.55 -17.49 -15.21
N ILE A 204 8.94 -16.49 -14.43
CA ILE A 204 9.13 -15.14 -14.96
C ILE A 204 10.52 -14.57 -14.65
N GLY A 205 11.29 -15.19 -13.77
CA GLY A 205 12.64 -14.73 -13.45
C GLY A 205 13.23 -15.42 -12.22
N TYR A 206 14.22 -14.77 -11.63
CA TYR A 206 14.98 -15.26 -10.49
C TYR A 206 15.14 -14.17 -9.43
N SER A 207 15.32 -14.54 -8.17
CA SER A 207 15.62 -13.60 -7.10
C SER A 207 16.61 -14.21 -6.10
N GLY A 208 17.37 -13.36 -5.40
CA GLY A 208 18.18 -13.78 -4.27
C GLY A 208 17.43 -13.48 -2.98
N LEU A 209 17.07 -14.50 -2.21
CA LEU A 209 16.22 -14.36 -1.03
C LEU A 209 16.76 -15.16 0.17
N PRO A 210 16.76 -14.61 1.39
CA PRO A 210 16.91 -15.38 2.62
C PRO A 210 15.73 -16.34 2.84
N GLN A 211 15.96 -17.40 3.60
CA GLN A 211 14.97 -18.46 3.86
C GLN A 211 13.66 -17.93 4.45
N PHE A 212 13.72 -16.94 5.35
CA PHE A 212 12.51 -16.42 5.99
C PHE A 212 11.58 -15.67 5.02
N TRP A 213 12.10 -15.01 3.97
CA TRP A 213 11.26 -14.42 2.92
C TRP A 213 10.68 -15.48 1.99
N ILE A 214 11.44 -16.55 1.71
CA ILE A 214 10.93 -17.70 0.96
C ILE A 214 9.72 -18.30 1.69
N ASP A 215 9.83 -18.47 3.01
CA ASP A 215 8.74 -19.00 3.84
C ASP A 215 7.52 -18.08 3.89
N LEU A 216 7.72 -16.75 3.93
CA LEU A 216 6.62 -15.77 3.87
C LEU A 216 5.89 -15.82 2.52
N ILE A 217 6.62 -15.72 1.41
CA ILE A 217 6.02 -15.77 0.07
C ILE A 217 5.30 -17.11 -0.16
N GLY A 218 5.88 -18.22 0.31
CA GLY A 218 5.26 -19.55 0.24
C GLY A 218 3.92 -19.64 0.98
N LYS A 219 3.71 -18.84 2.03
CA LYS A 219 2.42 -18.71 2.74
C LYS A 219 1.43 -17.76 2.05
N GLY A 220 1.84 -17.09 0.98
CA GLY A 220 1.07 -16.00 0.36
C GLY A 220 1.18 -14.68 1.12
N GLU A 221 2.22 -14.51 1.94
CA GLU A 221 2.52 -13.26 2.61
C GLU A 221 3.48 -12.40 1.77
N GLY A 222 3.55 -11.10 2.07
CA GLY A 222 4.44 -10.16 1.37
C GLY A 222 5.72 -9.91 2.16
N ILE A 223 6.76 -9.44 1.48
CA ILE A 223 7.97 -8.93 2.15
C ILE A 223 7.64 -7.57 2.78
N VAL A 224 7.82 -7.44 4.10
CA VAL A 224 7.41 -6.25 4.88
C VAL A 224 8.59 -5.44 5.43
N GLU A 225 9.84 -5.80 5.14
CA GLU A 225 11.01 -5.17 5.76
C GLU A 225 11.32 -3.78 5.16
N PRO A 226 11.07 -2.67 5.89
CA PRO A 226 11.33 -1.31 5.41
C PRO A 226 12.81 -1.00 5.23
N LYS A 227 13.70 -1.64 6.00
CA LYS A 227 15.14 -1.30 6.04
C LYS A 227 15.98 -2.16 5.11
N THR A 228 15.35 -2.76 4.11
CA THR A 228 16.07 -3.37 3.01
C THR A 228 16.70 -2.27 2.15
N PRO A 229 17.85 -2.56 1.51
CA PRO A 229 18.51 -1.60 0.62
C PRO A 229 17.77 -1.41 -0.72
N TYR A 230 16.50 -1.79 -0.77
CA TYR A 230 15.66 -1.72 -1.94
C TYR A 230 15.34 -0.28 -2.31
N ARG A 231 15.51 0.09 -3.58
CA ARG A 231 15.36 1.47 -4.08
C ARG A 231 13.90 1.90 -4.28
N TRP A 232 12.96 0.97 -4.17
CA TRP A 232 11.54 1.19 -4.49
C TRP A 232 10.59 0.83 -3.35
N GLY A 233 11.07 0.85 -2.09
CA GLY A 233 10.20 0.62 -0.92
C GLY A 233 10.11 -0.85 -0.57
N PHE A 234 8.90 -1.28 -0.19
CA PHE A 234 8.57 -2.65 0.20
C PHE A 234 8.44 -3.54 -1.03
N ALA A 235 9.60 -3.84 -1.62
CA ALA A 235 9.72 -4.43 -2.95
C ALA A 235 10.28 -5.85 -2.89
N PHE A 236 9.80 -6.68 -3.81
CA PHE A 236 10.40 -7.96 -4.17
C PHE A 236 11.08 -7.79 -5.53
N TYR A 237 12.41 -7.90 -5.55
CA TYR A 237 13.18 -7.80 -6.78
C TYR A 237 13.27 -9.12 -7.51
N ILE A 238 13.05 -9.05 -8.82
CA ILE A 238 13.11 -10.19 -9.71
C ILE A 238 14.00 -9.79 -10.89
N ALA A 239 14.97 -10.64 -11.18
CA ALA A 239 15.88 -10.52 -12.29
C ALA A 239 15.53 -11.50 -13.41
N ASP A 240 15.71 -11.08 -14.65
CA ASP A 240 15.64 -11.96 -15.81
C ASP A 240 16.90 -12.84 -15.97
N TYR A 241 17.97 -12.54 -15.22
CA TYR A 241 19.26 -13.21 -15.29
C TYR A 241 19.66 -13.85 -13.95
N ILE A 242 19.92 -15.16 -13.96
CA ILE A 242 20.23 -15.90 -12.73
C ILE A 242 21.52 -15.45 -12.02
N GLU A 243 22.56 -15.07 -12.76
CA GLU A 243 23.79 -14.53 -12.13
C GLU A 243 23.54 -13.18 -11.45
N LEU A 244 22.58 -12.41 -11.94
CA LEU A 244 22.17 -11.17 -11.27
C LEU A 244 21.40 -11.46 -9.98
N ALA A 245 20.51 -12.45 -9.99
CA ALA A 245 19.85 -12.93 -8.77
C ALA A 245 20.88 -13.43 -7.74
N LYS A 246 21.91 -14.14 -8.19
CA LYS A 246 23.05 -14.56 -7.36
C LYS A 246 23.87 -13.38 -6.82
N TYR A 247 24.06 -12.34 -7.64
CA TYR A 247 24.70 -11.11 -7.18
C TYR A 247 23.89 -10.41 -6.09
N PHE A 248 22.56 -10.29 -6.27
CA PHE A 248 21.67 -9.73 -5.25
C PHE A 248 21.62 -10.58 -3.97
N CYS A 249 21.67 -11.90 -4.11
CA CYS A 249 21.82 -12.86 -3.01
C CYS A 249 23.06 -12.50 -2.16
N GLY A 250 24.23 -12.31 -2.78
CA GLY A 250 25.45 -11.93 -2.04
C GLY A 250 25.39 -10.54 -1.41
N TRP A 251 24.59 -9.63 -1.98
CA TRP A 251 24.43 -8.28 -1.45
C TRP A 251 23.50 -8.23 -0.24
N ASN A 252 22.43 -9.03 -0.21
CA ASN A 252 21.53 -9.14 0.96
C ASN A 252 22.29 -9.59 2.20
N GLY A 253 23.18 -10.59 2.08
CA GLY A 253 24.01 -11.06 3.19
C GLY A 253 24.90 -9.99 3.84
N ILE A 254 25.27 -8.94 3.11
CA ILE A 254 26.02 -7.79 3.67
C ILE A 254 25.14 -6.96 4.61
N TRP A 255 23.85 -6.83 4.31
CA TRP A 255 22.93 -5.95 5.05
C TRP A 255 22.11 -6.66 6.11
N LEU A 256 21.74 -7.92 5.86
CA LEU A 256 20.87 -8.70 6.74
C LEU A 256 21.64 -9.57 7.75
N ASN A 257 22.97 -9.63 7.64
CA ASN A 257 23.82 -10.56 8.41
C ASN A 257 23.35 -12.03 8.31
N ASP A 258 22.66 -12.39 7.23
CA ASP A 258 22.18 -13.75 6.97
C ASP A 258 23.13 -14.44 5.98
N THR A 259 23.51 -15.67 6.29
CA THR A 259 24.35 -16.53 5.44
C THR A 259 23.53 -17.56 4.66
N GLY A 260 22.21 -17.58 4.86
CA GLY A 260 21.27 -18.54 4.28
C GLY A 260 20.58 -18.07 3.00
N ASP A 261 21.08 -17.04 2.33
CA ASP A 261 20.48 -16.54 1.09
C ASP A 261 20.54 -17.59 -0.02
N LYS A 262 19.42 -17.75 -0.75
CA LYS A 262 19.26 -18.70 -1.84
C LYS A 262 18.84 -17.97 -3.11
N VAL A 263 19.41 -18.42 -4.23
CA VAL A 263 18.85 -18.09 -5.54
C VAL A 263 17.55 -18.88 -5.70
N CYS A 264 16.48 -18.18 -6.04
CA CYS A 264 15.15 -18.75 -6.22
C CYS A 264 14.67 -18.53 -7.65
N GLU A 265 13.99 -19.51 -8.22
CA GLU A 265 13.09 -19.27 -9.33
C GLU A 265 11.85 -18.53 -8.82
N VAL A 266 11.38 -17.58 -9.62
CA VAL A 266 10.21 -16.78 -9.30
C VAL A 266 9.12 -17.06 -10.33
N TRP A 267 7.99 -17.52 -9.81
CA TRP A 267 6.87 -17.96 -10.59
C TRP A 267 5.65 -17.08 -10.32
N VAL A 268 4.90 -16.76 -11.36
CA VAL A 268 3.53 -16.29 -11.19
C VAL A 268 2.61 -17.49 -11.08
N ARG A 269 1.76 -17.49 -10.05
CA ARG A 269 0.77 -18.53 -9.77
C ARG A 269 -0.26 -18.57 -10.89
N ASP A 270 -0.85 -17.44 -11.23
CA ASP A 270 -1.82 -17.35 -12.32
C ASP A 270 -1.31 -16.43 -13.43
N TYR A 271 -0.97 -17.01 -14.57
CA TYR A 271 -0.44 -16.25 -15.69
C TYR A 271 -1.52 -15.40 -16.40
N GLU A 272 -2.80 -15.76 -16.33
CA GLU A 272 -3.89 -14.95 -16.87
C GLU A 272 -4.12 -13.71 -16.00
N ALA A 273 -4.12 -13.89 -14.67
CA ALA A 273 -4.17 -12.76 -13.73
C ALA A 273 -2.91 -11.87 -13.85
N TRP A 274 -1.74 -12.47 -14.07
CA TRP A 274 -0.53 -11.73 -14.43
C TRP A 274 -0.73 -10.91 -15.71
N GLN A 275 -1.39 -11.45 -16.74
CA GLN A 275 -1.61 -10.71 -17.98
C GLN A 275 -2.57 -9.52 -17.80
N SER A 276 -3.52 -9.61 -16.86
CA SER A 276 -4.51 -8.54 -16.63
C SER A 276 -4.02 -7.42 -15.71
N ILE A 277 -3.01 -7.65 -14.86
CA ILE A 277 -2.50 -6.58 -13.97
C ILE A 277 -1.71 -5.53 -14.76
N ASN A 278 -1.88 -4.28 -14.33
CA ASN A 278 -1.09 -3.15 -14.78
C ASN A 278 0.42 -3.41 -14.62
N LYS A 279 1.17 -3.09 -15.66
CA LYS A 279 2.64 -3.17 -15.67
C LYS A 279 3.19 -1.92 -16.31
N ILE A 280 4.29 -1.41 -15.78
CA ILE A 280 4.89 -0.18 -16.28
C ILE A 280 6.41 -0.26 -16.27
N TRP A 281 7.02 0.22 -17.35
CA TRP A 281 8.45 0.50 -17.39
C TRP A 281 8.71 1.95 -17.03
N ILE A 282 9.42 2.19 -15.94
CA ILE A 282 9.72 3.54 -15.47
C ILE A 282 11.06 4.04 -15.97
N PRO A 283 11.22 5.35 -16.19
CA PRO A 283 12.53 5.91 -16.51
C PRO A 283 13.47 5.73 -15.32
N GLU A 284 14.74 5.48 -15.61
CA GLU A 284 15.77 5.36 -14.59
C GLU A 284 16.28 6.74 -14.17
N ASN A 285 16.44 7.63 -15.16
CA ASN A 285 16.89 9.00 -14.97
C ASN A 285 15.88 9.96 -15.59
N GLY A 286 15.25 10.80 -14.76
CA GLY A 286 14.27 11.78 -15.21
C GLY A 286 12.81 11.37 -14.95
N GLY A 287 11.86 12.12 -15.50
CA GLY A 287 10.43 11.89 -15.28
C GLY A 287 9.87 12.30 -13.91
N GLY A 288 10.70 12.90 -13.05
CA GLY A 288 10.29 13.36 -11.72
C GLY A 288 10.05 12.25 -10.71
N LEU A 289 10.33 10.98 -11.07
CA LEU A 289 10.19 9.86 -10.14
C LEU A 289 11.23 9.93 -9.04
N ILE A 290 10.76 9.83 -7.81
CA ILE A 290 11.59 9.92 -6.62
C ILE A 290 12.01 8.50 -6.24
N GLN A 291 13.28 8.16 -6.48
CA GLN A 291 13.87 6.91 -5.98
C GLN A 291 13.94 6.95 -4.45
N MET A 292 13.84 5.79 -3.80
CA MET A 292 13.81 5.71 -2.35
C MET A 292 15.19 5.48 -1.76
N ASN A 293 15.47 6.16 -0.66
CA ASN A 293 16.59 5.84 0.23
C ASN A 293 16.07 5.12 1.48
N ASN A 294 15.50 3.92 1.26
CA ASN A 294 14.81 3.14 2.29
C ASN A 294 15.60 2.94 3.59
N ILE A 295 16.92 2.82 3.49
CA ILE A 295 17.79 2.53 4.65
C ILE A 295 17.75 3.69 5.67
N HIS A 296 17.62 4.92 5.18
CA HIS A 296 17.77 6.12 5.99
C HIS A 296 16.45 6.86 6.24
N TRP A 297 15.38 6.47 5.57
CA TRP A 297 14.09 7.13 5.66
C TRP A 297 13.20 6.53 6.75
N SER A 298 12.41 7.39 7.38
CA SER A 298 11.32 7.01 8.27
C SER A 298 10.16 6.36 7.48
N TYR A 299 9.20 5.75 8.19
CA TYR A 299 7.96 5.24 7.59
C TYR A 299 7.17 6.35 6.89
N GLU A 300 7.15 7.57 7.45
CA GLU A 300 6.48 8.72 6.84
C GLU A 300 7.14 9.10 5.51
N GLU A 301 8.47 9.26 5.48
CA GLU A 301 9.20 9.60 4.25
C GLU A 301 9.05 8.50 3.18
N THR A 302 9.13 7.24 3.61
CA THR A 302 8.94 6.05 2.77
C THR A 302 7.52 6.02 2.18
N GLY A 303 6.50 6.16 3.02
CA GLY A 303 5.10 6.19 2.61
C GLY A 303 4.81 7.36 1.69
N ARG A 304 5.26 8.57 2.04
CA ARG A 304 5.04 9.80 1.25
C ARG A 304 5.65 9.67 -0.15
N ASN A 305 6.87 9.16 -0.23
CA ASN A 305 7.54 8.89 -1.51
C ASN A 305 6.74 7.91 -2.38
N GLN A 306 6.26 6.81 -1.79
CA GLN A 306 5.47 5.83 -2.51
C GLN A 306 4.18 6.45 -3.07
N GLU A 307 3.49 7.27 -2.27
CA GLU A 307 2.27 7.97 -2.73
C GLU A 307 2.56 9.03 -3.80
N ASP A 308 3.69 9.75 -3.72
CA ASP A 308 4.11 10.69 -4.77
C ASP A 308 4.43 9.96 -6.08
N ARG A 309 5.10 8.80 -5.99
CA ARG A 309 5.39 7.94 -7.15
C ARG A 309 4.11 7.41 -7.79
N ASP A 310 3.19 6.88 -6.98
CA ASP A 310 1.91 6.36 -7.47
C ASP A 310 1.16 7.43 -8.27
N LYS A 311 1.12 8.68 -7.79
CA LYS A 311 0.51 9.81 -8.51
C LYS A 311 1.16 10.15 -9.85
N ILE A 312 2.50 10.11 -9.92
CA ILE A 312 3.21 10.35 -11.19
C ILE A 312 2.84 9.27 -12.20
N ILE A 313 2.80 8.02 -11.75
CA ILE A 313 2.45 6.85 -12.57
C ILE A 313 0.98 6.89 -13.02
N GLU A 314 0.07 7.35 -12.17
CA GLU A 314 -1.32 7.61 -12.54
C GLU A 314 -1.43 8.69 -13.62
N GLY A 315 -0.56 9.70 -13.60
CA GLY A 315 -0.42 10.69 -14.66
C GLY A 315 -0.02 10.10 -16.02
N TRP A 316 0.54 8.88 -16.03
CA TRP A 316 0.84 8.10 -17.24
C TRP A 316 -0.25 7.07 -17.59
N GLY A 317 -1.39 7.11 -16.90
CA GLY A 317 -2.55 6.24 -17.16
C GLY A 317 -2.44 4.84 -16.55
N VAL A 318 -1.49 4.61 -15.65
CA VAL A 318 -1.31 3.33 -14.95
C VAL A 318 -1.71 3.48 -13.49
N TYR A 319 -2.53 2.57 -12.98
CA TYR A 319 -3.10 2.69 -11.63
C TYR A 319 -2.68 1.53 -10.74
N THR A 320 -2.62 1.75 -9.43
CA THR A 320 -2.37 0.69 -8.44
C THR A 320 -3.52 -0.34 -8.40
N PRO A 321 -3.23 -1.63 -8.15
CA PRO A 321 -1.89 -2.22 -8.04
C PRO A 321 -1.24 -2.40 -9.43
N TYR A 322 0.08 -2.24 -9.51
CA TYR A 322 0.87 -2.46 -10.73
C TYR A 322 2.21 -3.13 -10.40
N VAL A 323 2.87 -3.66 -11.43
CA VAL A 323 4.27 -4.12 -11.37
C VAL A 323 5.18 -3.17 -12.13
N LEU A 324 6.32 -2.86 -11.54
CA LEU A 324 7.25 -1.86 -12.04
C LEU A 324 8.49 -2.54 -12.62
N PHE A 325 8.90 -2.09 -13.80
CA PHE A 325 10.14 -2.49 -14.47
C PHE A 325 11.09 -1.29 -14.51
N SER A 326 12.35 -1.51 -14.15
CA SER A 326 13.36 -0.45 -14.10
C SER A 326 14.73 -1.00 -14.49
N ARG A 327 15.75 -0.14 -14.50
CA ARG A 327 17.12 -0.57 -14.74
C ARG A 327 17.90 -0.53 -13.44
N HIS A 328 18.83 -1.46 -13.26
CA HIS A 328 19.74 -1.35 -12.13
C HIS A 328 21.02 -0.65 -12.51
N HIS A 329 21.17 0.66 -12.24
CA HIS A 329 22.41 1.36 -12.62
C HIS A 329 23.39 1.67 -11.47
N TRP A 330 22.95 1.61 -10.20
CA TRP A 330 23.72 2.09 -9.03
C TRP A 330 24.61 1.06 -8.32
N MET A 331 24.80 -0.13 -8.88
CA MET A 331 25.59 -1.18 -8.23
C MET A 331 26.87 -1.51 -9.00
N ASN A 332 28.00 -1.28 -8.32
CA ASN A 332 29.32 -1.65 -8.80
C ASN A 332 29.51 -3.17 -8.76
N GLY A 333 30.11 -3.73 -9.81
CA GLY A 333 30.41 -5.16 -9.87
C GLY A 333 29.23 -6.05 -10.28
N MET A 334 28.12 -5.45 -10.75
CA MET A 334 27.05 -6.25 -11.36
C MET A 334 27.57 -7.08 -12.54
N PRO A 335 27.11 -8.34 -12.68
CA PRO A 335 27.57 -9.25 -13.74
C PRO A 335 27.11 -8.84 -15.14
N VAL A 336 26.18 -7.89 -15.25
CA VAL A 336 25.70 -7.32 -16.51
C VAL A 336 26.23 -5.90 -16.64
N PRO A 337 26.98 -5.55 -17.70
CA PRO A 337 27.44 -4.18 -17.92
C PRO A 337 26.31 -3.30 -18.49
N GLU A 338 26.42 -1.98 -18.27
CA GLU A 338 25.62 -1.00 -19.02
C GLU A 338 25.98 -1.06 -20.52
N PRO A 339 25.00 -0.88 -21.44
CA PRO A 339 23.57 -0.60 -21.23
C PRO A 339 22.69 -1.87 -21.16
N GLN A 340 23.26 -3.06 -20.99
CA GLN A 340 22.56 -4.34 -21.14
C GLN A 340 21.66 -4.71 -19.94
N ARG A 341 21.45 -3.77 -19.01
CA ARG A 341 20.79 -3.96 -17.72
C ARG A 341 19.27 -3.73 -17.81
N TRP A 342 18.58 -4.68 -18.41
CA TRP A 342 17.11 -4.73 -18.54
C TRP A 342 16.46 -5.69 -17.54
N SER A 343 17.07 -5.80 -16.37
CA SER A 343 17.05 -7.03 -15.59
C SER A 343 16.43 -6.86 -14.22
N GLU A 344 15.58 -5.86 -14.01
CA GLU A 344 15.01 -5.56 -12.71
C GLU A 344 13.51 -5.29 -12.81
N MET A 345 12.75 -6.17 -12.16
CA MET A 345 11.33 -6.03 -11.93
C MET A 345 11.08 -5.92 -10.43
N VAL A 346 10.22 -4.99 -10.05
CA VAL A 346 9.84 -4.64 -8.69
C VAL A 346 8.37 -4.96 -8.51
N VAL A 347 8.08 -5.83 -7.55
CA VAL A 347 6.72 -6.23 -7.22
C VAL A 347 6.36 -5.67 -5.85
N TYR A 348 5.25 -4.94 -5.74
CA TYR A 348 4.73 -4.48 -4.44
C TYR A 348 4.02 -5.58 -3.68
N THR A 349 3.99 -5.47 -2.36
CA THR A 349 3.46 -6.47 -1.41
C THR A 349 2.07 -7.00 -1.76
N GLN A 350 1.13 -6.14 -2.18
CA GLN A 350 -0.21 -6.58 -2.57
C GLN A 350 -0.18 -7.55 -3.76
N VAL A 351 0.66 -7.27 -4.75
CA VAL A 351 0.83 -8.15 -5.92
C VAL A 351 1.63 -9.40 -5.56
N GLN A 352 2.67 -9.26 -4.71
CA GLN A 352 3.46 -10.39 -4.22
C GLN A 352 2.57 -11.46 -3.58
N ARG A 353 1.76 -11.05 -2.59
CA ARG A 353 0.84 -11.93 -1.83
C ARG A 353 -0.10 -12.69 -2.74
N ALA A 354 -0.60 -12.00 -3.76
CA ALA A 354 -1.65 -12.50 -4.62
C ALA A 354 -1.14 -13.43 -5.73
N LEU A 355 -0.01 -13.08 -6.37
CA LEU A 355 0.37 -13.69 -7.65
C LEU A 355 1.69 -14.45 -7.62
N PHE A 356 2.52 -14.33 -6.58
CA PHE A 356 3.89 -14.82 -6.65
C PHE A 356 4.18 -16.04 -5.78
N ASP A 357 5.05 -16.90 -6.29
CA ASP A 357 5.59 -18.05 -5.60
C ASP A 357 7.09 -18.18 -5.93
N VAL A 358 7.85 -18.77 -5.01
CA VAL A 358 9.31 -18.87 -5.13
C VAL A 358 9.79 -20.29 -4.85
N VAL A 359 10.75 -20.75 -5.65
CA VAL A 359 11.33 -22.09 -5.51
C VAL A 359 12.84 -21.94 -5.32
N PRO A 360 13.40 -22.27 -4.14
CA PRO A 360 14.84 -22.21 -3.93
C PRO A 360 15.56 -23.22 -4.82
N LEU A 361 16.67 -22.80 -5.42
CA LEU A 361 17.57 -23.63 -6.21
C LEU A 361 18.75 -24.12 -5.38
N THR A 362 19.28 -25.30 -5.71
CA THR A 362 20.58 -25.77 -5.24
C THR A 362 21.72 -25.13 -6.04
N ASP A 363 22.93 -25.12 -5.50
CA ASP A 363 24.11 -24.59 -6.22
C ASP A 363 24.33 -25.26 -7.58
N ASP A 364 24.09 -26.57 -7.67
CA ASP A 364 24.18 -27.31 -8.94
C ASP A 364 23.10 -26.88 -9.94
N GLN A 365 21.87 -26.60 -9.47
CA GLN A 365 20.80 -26.07 -10.32
C GLN A 365 21.12 -24.65 -10.79
N VAL A 366 21.66 -23.80 -9.91
CA VAL A 366 22.10 -22.46 -10.30
C VAL A 366 23.16 -22.55 -11.39
N LYS A 367 24.20 -23.38 -11.18
CA LYS A 367 25.27 -23.59 -12.16
C LYS A 367 24.75 -24.14 -13.49
N ALA A 368 23.81 -25.09 -13.45
CA ALA A 368 23.21 -25.67 -14.65
C ALA A 368 22.37 -24.65 -15.42
N ASN A 369 21.56 -23.85 -14.71
CA ASN A 369 20.72 -22.81 -15.31
C ASN A 369 21.58 -21.68 -15.92
N THR A 370 22.64 -21.25 -15.23
CA THR A 370 23.62 -20.29 -15.77
C THR A 370 24.21 -20.77 -17.09
N ALA A 371 24.56 -22.07 -17.20
CA ALA A 371 25.21 -22.62 -18.37
C ALA A 371 24.26 -22.85 -19.56
N SER A 372 22.98 -23.17 -19.30
CA SER A 372 22.03 -23.63 -20.33
C SER A 372 21.14 -22.52 -20.87
N ASN A 373 20.54 -21.71 -20.00
CA ASN A 373 19.69 -20.60 -20.38
C ASN A 373 19.73 -19.51 -19.30
N PRO A 374 20.77 -18.67 -19.31
CA PRO A 374 20.96 -17.68 -18.27
C PRO A 374 19.80 -16.68 -18.17
N ARG A 375 19.15 -16.35 -19.29
CA ARG A 375 18.07 -15.37 -19.39
C ARG A 375 16.85 -15.97 -20.08
N PRO A 376 16.03 -16.77 -19.39
CA PRO A 376 14.88 -17.41 -20.00
C PRO A 376 13.81 -16.40 -20.47
N TYR A 377 13.72 -15.23 -19.84
CA TYR A 377 12.74 -14.20 -20.15
C TYR A 377 13.34 -12.79 -20.08
N PRO A 378 14.12 -12.35 -21.09
CA PRO A 378 14.66 -11.00 -21.11
C PRO A 378 13.52 -9.97 -21.05
N PHE A 379 13.42 -9.16 -20.00
CA PHE A 379 12.21 -8.35 -19.76
C PHE A 379 11.95 -7.34 -20.88
N ASN A 380 13.00 -6.85 -21.52
CA ASN A 380 12.92 -5.98 -22.69
C ASN A 380 12.20 -6.63 -23.88
N HIS A 381 12.25 -7.94 -24.02
CA HIS A 381 11.51 -8.68 -25.05
C HIS A 381 10.08 -9.01 -24.63
N GLN A 382 9.72 -8.74 -23.37
CA GLN A 382 8.41 -9.04 -22.80
C GLN A 382 7.47 -7.82 -22.78
N ILE A 383 7.93 -6.64 -23.21
CA ILE A 383 7.12 -5.40 -23.19
C ILE A 383 5.76 -5.63 -23.87
N LYS A 384 5.78 -6.15 -25.11
CA LYS A 384 4.56 -6.47 -25.85
C LYS A 384 3.82 -7.69 -25.31
N GLU A 385 4.53 -8.77 -24.96
CA GLU A 385 3.92 -10.03 -24.51
C GLU A 385 3.20 -9.88 -23.17
N TRP A 386 3.70 -9.05 -22.26
CA TRP A 386 3.15 -8.85 -20.92
C TRP A 386 2.33 -7.57 -20.80
N ASN A 387 2.10 -6.87 -21.92
CA ASN A 387 1.37 -5.60 -21.96
C ASN A 387 1.95 -4.56 -20.99
N ILE A 388 3.27 -4.38 -21.03
CA ILE A 388 3.98 -3.40 -20.20
C ILE A 388 3.80 -2.02 -20.81
N THR A 389 3.23 -1.09 -20.04
CA THR A 389 3.12 0.31 -20.43
C THR A 389 4.49 0.96 -20.41
N VAL A 390 4.82 1.71 -21.47
CA VAL A 390 6.05 2.48 -21.55
C VAL A 390 5.67 3.96 -21.75
N PRO A 391 5.77 4.79 -20.71
CA PRO A 391 5.53 6.23 -20.82
C PRO A 391 6.50 6.89 -21.80
N ASP A 392 6.07 7.99 -22.43
CA ASP A 392 6.89 8.75 -23.38
C ASP A 392 8.26 9.14 -22.81
N VAL A 393 8.32 9.48 -21.52
CA VAL A 393 9.58 9.83 -20.85
C VAL A 393 10.56 8.64 -20.80
N THR A 394 10.06 7.42 -20.58
CA THR A 394 10.86 6.20 -20.63
C THR A 394 11.33 5.92 -22.06
N SER A 395 10.43 6.05 -23.04
CA SER A 395 10.75 5.87 -24.46
C SER A 395 11.83 6.84 -24.95
N GLN A 396 11.77 8.10 -24.50
CA GLN A 396 12.79 9.12 -24.79
C GLN A 396 14.14 8.77 -24.14
N GLU A 397 14.14 8.28 -22.90
CA GLU A 397 15.38 7.83 -22.24
C GLU A 397 16.04 6.70 -23.04
N PHE A 398 15.25 5.73 -23.51
CA PHE A 398 15.76 4.61 -24.29
C PHE A 398 16.31 5.10 -25.63
N ALA A 399 15.58 5.97 -26.33
CA ALA A 399 16.03 6.54 -27.59
C ALA A 399 17.36 7.31 -27.43
N ALA A 400 17.52 8.07 -26.33
CA ALA A 400 18.76 8.79 -26.02
C ALA A 400 19.96 7.85 -25.80
N ARG A 401 19.72 6.57 -25.48
CA ARG A 401 20.73 5.52 -25.32
C ARG A 401 20.88 4.62 -26.55
N GLY A 402 20.14 4.88 -27.63
CA GLY A 402 20.16 4.08 -28.86
C GLY A 402 19.37 2.78 -28.77
N GLU A 403 18.38 2.70 -27.89
CA GLU A 403 17.61 1.50 -27.57
C GLU A 403 16.20 1.57 -28.17
N THR A 404 16.11 1.63 -29.49
CA THR A 404 14.83 1.89 -30.20
C THR A 404 14.01 0.63 -30.52
N ASP A 405 14.60 -0.56 -30.41
CA ASP A 405 14.05 -1.78 -31.00
C ASP A 405 13.08 -2.56 -30.08
N TYR A 406 12.72 -1.98 -28.93
CA TYR A 406 11.99 -2.68 -27.87
C TYR A 406 10.47 -2.41 -27.85
N PHE A 407 9.97 -1.51 -28.70
CA PHE A 407 8.60 -1.01 -28.69
C PHE A 407 7.77 -1.48 -29.89
#